data_AF-A0A921FXH6-F1
#
_entry.id   AF-A0A921FXH6-F1
#
_cell.length_a   1.000
_cell.length_b   1.000
_cell.length_c   1.000
_cell.angle_alpha   90.00
_cell.angle_beta   90.00
_cell.angle_gamma   90.00
#
_symmetry.space_group_name_H-M   'P 1'
#
loop_
_entity.id
_entity.type
_entity.pdbx_description
1 polymer ?
#
loop_
_entity_poly.entity_id
_entity_poly.type
_entity_poly.pdbx_seq_one_letter_code
_entity_poly.pdbx_strand_id
1 'polypeptide(L)' 'KEAKSETILRSARQLRYLFFDNSEIVTTENVYQFMGASAASRSLIRDILGKNFKKVGKTNKTYYEIEI' A
#
# COMPACT_ATOMS: atom_id res chain seq x y z
N LYS A 1 1.31 2.48 -18.14
CA LYS A 1 1.25 1.54 -16.98
C LYS A 1 2.08 2.05 -15.80
N GLU A 2 3.25 2.66 -16.04
CA GLU A 2 4.13 3.22 -14.99
C GLU A 2 3.47 4.28 -14.11
N ALA A 3 2.75 5.24 -14.68
CA ALA A 3 2.10 6.31 -13.90
C ALA A 3 1.15 5.80 -12.78
N LYS A 4 0.47 4.67 -13.02
CA LYS A 4 -0.39 4.04 -11.99
C LYS A 4 0.45 3.41 -10.88
N SER A 5 1.56 2.76 -11.23
CA SER A 5 2.47 2.17 -10.24
C SER A 5 3.10 3.23 -9.36
N GLU A 6 3.57 4.31 -9.97
CA GLU A 6 4.16 5.44 -9.24
C GLU A 6 3.15 6.10 -8.30
N THR A 7 1.90 6.28 -8.75
CA THR A 7 0.83 6.82 -7.90
C THR A 7 0.56 5.93 -6.70
N ILE A 8 0.56 4.60 -6.87
CA ILE A 8 0.37 3.64 -5.77
C ILE A 8 1.52 3.74 -4.77
N LEU A 9 2.77 3.78 -5.25
CA LEU A 9 3.95 3.90 -4.40
C LEU A 9 3.97 5.24 -3.63
N ARG A 10 3.62 6.34 -4.30
CA ARG A 10 3.51 7.66 -3.66
C ARG A 10 2.43 7.66 -2.58
N SER A 11 1.28 7.08 -2.87
CA SER A 11 0.15 7.00 -1.92
C SER A 11 0.51 6.17 -0.70
N ALA A 12 1.18 5.03 -0.89
CA ALA A 12 1.65 4.18 0.19
C ALA A 12 2.66 4.91 1.09
N ARG A 13 3.61 5.65 0.52
CA ARG A 13 4.56 6.50 1.27
C ARG A 13 3.88 7.63 2.03
N GLN A 14 2.91 8.31 1.41
CA GLN A 14 2.13 9.36 2.07
C GLN A 14 1.34 8.83 3.27
N LEU A 15 0.68 7.67 3.12
CA LEU A 15 0.02 6.99 4.24
C LEU A 15 1.00 6.67 5.36
N ARG A 16 2.19 6.15 5.03
CA ARG A 16 3.22 5.85 6.03
C ARG A 16 3.67 7.10 6.79
N TYR A 17 3.82 8.23 6.11
CA TYR A 17 4.18 9.50 6.72
C TYR A 17 3.07 10.03 7.65
N LEU A 18 1.81 10.00 7.21
CA LEU A 18 0.66 10.48 7.99
C LEU A 18 0.41 9.67 9.27
N PHE A 19 0.74 8.38 9.25
CA PHE A 19 0.51 7.46 10.35
C PHE A 19 1.83 6.81 10.80
N PHE A 20 2.84 7.64 11.06
CA PHE A 20 4.20 7.18 11.40
C PHE A 20 4.22 6.22 12.61
N ASP A 21 3.37 6.43 13.61
CA ASP A 21 3.34 5.56 14.79
C ASP A 21 2.62 4.21 14.57
N ASN A 22 1.95 4.03 13.41
CA ASN A 22 1.20 2.82 13.06
C ASN A 22 1.87 2.08 11.89
N SER A 23 2.77 1.15 12.19
CA SER A 23 3.46 0.34 11.18
C SER A 23 2.51 -0.47 10.29
N GLU A 24 1.34 -0.88 10.81
CA GLU A 24 0.38 -1.73 10.10
C GLU A 24 -0.55 -0.97 9.15
N ILE A 25 -0.36 0.34 8.96
CA ILE A 25 -1.28 1.19 8.19
C ILE A 25 -1.19 0.96 6.67
N VAL A 26 -0.06 0.50 6.16
CA VAL A 26 0.13 0.30 4.71
C VAL A 26 -0.42 -1.06 4.34
N THR A 27 -1.74 -1.16 4.22
CA THR A 27 -2.43 -2.33 3.69
C THR A 27 -2.88 -2.06 2.25
N THR A 28 -3.18 -3.12 1.50
CA THR A 28 -3.85 -2.95 0.19
C THR A 28 -5.13 -2.12 0.34
N GLU A 29 -5.84 -2.31 1.45
CA GLU A 29 -7.09 -1.63 1.74
C GLU A 29 -6.91 -0.12 1.90
N ASN A 30 -6.05 0.26 2.83
CA ASN A 30 -5.84 1.66 3.15
C ASN A 30 -5.28 2.42 1.94
N VAL A 31 -4.38 1.80 1.17
CA VAL A 31 -3.83 2.42 -0.04
C VAL A 31 -4.91 2.64 -1.10
N TYR A 32 -5.81 1.70 -1.36
CA TYR A 32 -6.87 1.93 -2.35
C TYR A 32 -7.89 2.97 -1.88
N GLN A 33 -8.24 2.95 -0.58
CA GLN A 33 -9.16 3.93 0.02
C GLN A 33 -8.57 5.34 -0.07
N PHE A 34 -7.29 5.49 0.29
CA PHE A 34 -6.58 6.76 0.23
C PHE A 34 -6.47 7.31 -1.20
N MET A 35 -6.28 6.43 -2.18
CA MET A 35 -6.25 6.82 -3.59
C MET A 35 -7.63 7.17 -4.17
N GLY A 36 -8.73 6.90 -3.45
CA GLY A 36 -10.08 6.96 -4.03
C GLY A 36 -10.27 6.00 -5.21
N ALA A 37 -9.53 4.88 -5.22
CA ALA A 37 -9.49 3.96 -6.35
C ALA A 37 -10.68 2.98 -6.34
N SER A 38 -11.10 2.55 -7.54
CA SER A 38 -12.09 1.47 -7.68
C SER A 38 -11.55 0.15 -7.13
N ALA A 39 -12.46 -0.69 -6.59
CA ALA A 39 -12.18 -2.02 -6.09
C ALA A 39 -11.42 -2.92 -7.10
N ALA A 40 -11.59 -2.68 -8.40
CA ALA A 40 -10.86 -3.38 -9.47
C ALA A 40 -9.33 -3.16 -9.41
N SER A 41 -8.86 -2.13 -8.70
CA SER A 41 -7.43 -1.83 -8.56
C SER A 41 -6.76 -2.57 -7.39
N ARG A 42 -7.53 -3.29 -6.56
CA ARG A 42 -6.98 -3.98 -5.37
C ARG A 42 -5.92 -5.02 -5.70
N SER A 43 -6.09 -5.78 -6.79
CA SER A 43 -5.08 -6.75 -7.25
C SER A 43 -3.80 -6.04 -7.67
N LEU A 44 -3.92 -5.01 -8.51
CA LEU A 44 -2.79 -4.20 -8.98
C LEU A 44 -2.02 -3.54 -7.81
N ILE A 45 -2.74 -2.97 -6.84
CA ILE A 45 -2.13 -2.38 -5.64
C ILE A 45 -1.36 -3.45 -4.87
N ARG A 46 -1.99 -4.60 -4.59
CA ARG A 46 -1.34 -5.71 -3.89
C ARG A 46 -0.07 -6.18 -4.58
N ASP A 47 -0.11 -6.31 -5.91
CA ASP A 47 1.04 -6.74 -6.72
C ASP A 47 2.18 -5.72 -6.68
N ILE A 48 1.86 -4.43 -6.77
CA ILE A 48 2.87 -3.36 -6.70
C ILE A 48 3.47 -3.28 -5.30
N LEU A 49 2.63 -3.31 -4.26
CA LEU A 49 3.12 -3.27 -2.88
C LEU A 49 4.00 -4.50 -2.59
N GLY A 50 3.58 -5.70 -3.01
CA GLY A 50 4.35 -6.92 -2.81
C GLY A 50 5.67 -7.00 -3.56
N LYS A 51 5.83 -6.22 -4.65
CA LYS A 51 7.10 -6.12 -5.39
C LYS A 51 8.07 -5.11 -4.80
N ASN A 52 7.57 -4.08 -4.11
CA ASN A 52 8.37 -2.92 -3.70
C ASN A 52 8.56 -2.83 -2.19
N PHE A 53 7.81 -3.60 -1.40
CA PHE A 53 7.82 -3.54 0.05
C PHE A 53 7.86 -4.93 0.67
N LYS A 54 8.36 -5.01 1.89
CA LYS A 54 8.40 -6.25 2.64
C LYS A 54 7.01 -6.55 3.20
N LYS A 55 6.46 -7.70 2.83
CA LYS A 55 5.14 -8.15 3.30
C LYS A 55 5.28 -8.68 4.75
N VAL A 56 4.47 -8.15 5.65
CA VAL A 56 4.45 -8.55 7.07
C VAL A 56 3.07 -9.09 7.46
N GLY A 57 3.06 -10.16 8.26
CA GLY A 57 1.87 -10.81 8.80
C GLY A 57 1.30 -11.97 7.95
N LYS A 58 0.19 -12.58 8.42
CA LYS A 58 -0.50 -13.72 7.77
C LYS A 58 -2.02 -13.55 7.75
N THR A 59 -2.63 -14.05 6.67
CA THR A 59 -4.08 -14.17 6.42
C THR A 59 -4.85 -12.84 6.51
N ASN A 60 -5.23 -12.39 7.71
CA ASN A 60 -6.15 -11.25 7.91
C ASN A 60 -5.45 -9.95 8.35
N LYS A 61 -4.16 -10.01 8.69
CA LYS A 61 -3.36 -8.84 9.06
C LYS A 61 -2.11 -8.78 8.20
N THR A 62 -2.30 -8.49 6.91
CA THR A 62 -1.19 -8.27 5.99
C THR A 62 -0.99 -6.77 5.80
N TYR A 63 0.20 -6.30 6.10
CA TYR A 63 0.65 -4.95 5.77
C TYR A 63 2.02 -5.00 5.08
N TYR A 64 2.43 -3.86 4.54
CA TYR A 64 3.63 -3.72 3.75
C TYR A 64 4.57 -2.74 4.45
N GLU A 65 5.71 -3.25 4.92
CA GLU A 65 6.74 -2.45 5.56
C GLU A 65 7.47 -1.63 4.49
N ILE A 66 7.27 -0.31 4.57
CA ILE A 66 7.95 0.68 3.73
C ILE A 66 9.21 1.12 4.47
N GLU A 67 10.38 0.88 3.90
CA GLU A 67 11.62 1.52 4.35
C GLU A 67 11.53 3.02 4.02
N ILE A 68 11.67 3.85 5.05
CA ILE A 68 11.62 5.33 4.97
C ILE A 68 13.05 5.86 4.91
#